data_AF-A0A1X6X3E0-F1
#
_entry.id   AF-A0A1X6X3E0-F1
#
_cell.length_a   1.000
_cell.length_b   1.000
_cell.length_c   1.000
_cell.angle_alpha   90.00
_cell.angle_beta   90.00
_cell.angle_gamma   90.00
#
_symmetry.space_group_name_H-M   'P 1'
#
loop_
_entity.id
_entity.type
_entity.pdbx_description
1 polymer ?
#
loop_
_entity_poly.entity_id
_entity_poly.type
_entity_poly.pdbx_seq_one_letter_code
_entity_poly.pdbx_strand_id
1 'polypeptide(L)' 'MTITTTTFRTEPFSCPSCISKIESAVGRMEGVHSVDVGFNSSRVKVAHDTETVAADTLARTITDLGYAVRSFA' A
#
# COMPACT_ATOMS: atom_id res chain seq x y z
N MET A 1 -1.21 -17.46 10.34
CA MET A 1 -1.91 -16.26 9.86
C MET A 1 -1.61 -15.12 10.81
N THR A 2 -0.63 -14.29 10.45
CA THR A 2 -0.20 -13.14 11.26
C THR A 2 -0.45 -11.88 10.46
N ILE A 3 -1.63 -11.29 10.64
CA ILE A 3 -1.99 -10.05 9.98
C ILE A 3 -1.27 -8.89 10.66
N THR A 4 -0.46 -8.17 9.89
CA THR A 4 0.20 -6.94 10.32
C THR A 4 -0.30 -5.78 9.46
N THR A 5 -0.47 -4.62 10.09
CA THR A 5 -0.77 -3.39 9.36
C THR A 5 0.51 -2.59 9.16
N THR A 6 0.93 -2.43 7.90
CA THR A 6 2.08 -1.61 7.54
C THR A 6 1.61 -0.30 6.94
N THR A 7 2.19 0.81 7.39
CA THR A 7 1.93 2.16 6.87
C THR A 7 3.05 2.58 5.93
N PHE A 8 2.78 2.59 4.64
CA PHE A 8 3.65 3.14 3.60
C PHE A 8 3.45 4.65 3.49
N ARG A 9 4.54 5.36 3.26
CA ARG A 9 4.57 6.80 3.03
C ARG A 9 5.03 7.03 1.62
N THR A 10 4.18 7.63 0.81
CA THR A 10 4.45 7.92 -0.59
C THR A 10 4.68 9.41 -0.77
N GLU A 11 5.08 9.79 -1.98
CA GLU A 11 5.03 11.19 -2.39
C GLU A 11 3.58 11.70 -2.44
N PRO A 12 3.37 13.02 -2.26
CA PRO A 12 2.04 13.61 -2.30
C PRO A 12 1.32 13.24 -3.60
N PHE A 13 0.18 12.57 -3.45
CA PHE A 13 -0.64 12.20 -4.58
C PHE A 13 -1.14 13.47 -5.27
N SER A 14 -0.77 13.65 -6.53
CA SER A 14 -1.16 14.82 -7.32
C SER A 14 -2.59 14.72 -7.87
N CYS A 15 -3.22 13.54 -7.79
CA CYS A 15 -4.58 13.33 -8.28
C CYS A 15 -5.35 12.32 -7.39
N PRO A 16 -6.58 12.64 -6.94
CA PRO A 16 -7.38 11.71 -6.13
C PRO A 16 -7.77 10.43 -6.88
N SER A 17 -7.85 10.46 -8.22
CA SER A 17 -8.15 9.28 -9.05
C SER A 17 -7.07 8.18 -8.98
N CYS A 18 -5.84 8.55 -8.62
CA CYS A 18 -4.71 7.63 -8.47
C CYS A 18 -4.89 6.66 -7.28
N ILE A 19 -5.59 7.10 -6.24
CA ILE A 19 -5.71 6.37 -4.97
C ILE A 19 -6.51 5.08 -5.14
N SER A 20 -7.71 5.16 -5.71
CA SER A 20 -8.57 4.00 -5.87
C SER A 20 -7.91 2.92 -6.73
N LYS A 21 -7.01 3.31 -7.64
CA LYS A 21 -6.16 2.39 -8.41
C LYS A 21 -5.19 1.62 -7.51
N ILE A 22 -4.51 2.31 -6.59
CA ILE A 22 -3.57 1.69 -5.65
C ILE A 22 -4.32 0.74 -4.70
N GLU A 23 -5.42 1.20 -4.09
CA GLU A 23 -6.24 0.37 -3.20
C GLU A 23 -6.74 -0.89 -3.91
N SER A 24 -7.24 -0.75 -5.14
CA SER A 24 -7.75 -1.87 -5.91
C SER A 24 -6.65 -2.80 -6.43
N ALA A 25 -5.42 -2.31 -6.62
CA ALA A 25 -4.30 -3.12 -7.07
C ALA A 25 -3.68 -3.89 -5.90
N VAL A 26 -3.38 -3.19 -4.82
CA VAL A 26 -2.81 -3.77 -3.59
C VAL A 26 -3.83 -4.69 -2.91
N GLY A 27 -5.10 -4.29 -2.84
CA GLY A 27 -6.18 -5.09 -2.25
C GLY A 27 -6.52 -6.37 -3.03
N ARG A 28 -6.05 -6.51 -4.27
CA ARG A 28 -6.15 -7.75 -5.05
C ARG A 28 -4.95 -8.69 -4.87
N MET A 29 -3.92 -8.27 -4.15
CA MET A 29 -2.75 -9.10 -3.89
C MET A 29 -3.11 -10.20 -2.89
N GLU A 30 -2.56 -11.38 -3.12
CA GLU A 30 -2.73 -12.52 -2.22
C GLU A 30 -2.09 -12.21 -0.86
N GLY A 31 -2.83 -12.47 0.23
CA GLY A 31 -2.43 -12.11 1.59
C GLY A 31 -2.78 -10.69 2.02
N VAL A 32 -3.32 -9.83 1.15
CA VAL A 32 -3.83 -8.51 1.57
C VAL A 32 -5.28 -8.65 2.03
N HIS A 33 -5.54 -8.14 3.24
CA HIS A 33 -6.86 -8.17 3.88
C HIS A 33 -7.58 -6.83 3.77
N SER A 34 -6.84 -5.72 3.93
CA SER A 34 -7.41 -4.38 3.76
C SER A 34 -6.34 -3.37 3.33
N VAL A 35 -6.80 -2.32 2.64
CA VAL A 35 -5.97 -1.19 2.23
C VAL A 35 -6.74 0.09 2.55
N ASP A 36 -6.05 1.07 3.10
CA ASP A 36 -6.60 2.37 3.47
C ASP A 36 -5.61 3.46 3.07
N VAL A 37 -5.98 4.28 2.09
CA VAL A 37 -5.10 5.34 1.57
C VAL A 37 -5.55 6.72 2.06
N GLY A 38 -4.73 7.31 2.92
CA GLY A 38 -4.91 8.66 3.43
C GLY A 38 -4.32 9.73 2.50
N PHE A 39 -5.10 10.20 1.52
CA PHE A 39 -4.74 11.31 0.61
C PHE A 39 -4.17 12.53 1.36
N ASN A 40 -4.90 12.99 2.39
CA ASN A 40 -4.55 14.18 3.16
C ASN A 40 -3.20 14.05 3.89
N SER A 41 -2.78 12.82 4.20
CA SER A 41 -1.53 12.55 4.92
C SER A 41 -0.43 11.90 4.07
N SER A 42 -0.70 11.66 2.77
CA SER A 42 0.20 10.94 1.84
C SER A 42 0.71 9.61 2.43
N ARG A 43 -0.22 8.85 3.01
CA ARG A 43 0.04 7.56 3.68
C ARG A 43 -0.89 6.48 3.16
N VAL A 44 -0.38 5.26 3.08
CA VAL A 44 -1.11 4.06 2.64
C VAL A 44 -0.94 3.02 3.73
N LYS A 45 -2.02 2.65 4.41
CA LYS A 45 -2.05 1.53 5.35
C LYS A 45 -2.50 0.28 4.62
N VAL A 46 -1.78 -0.81 4.82
CA VAL A 46 -2.12 -2.12 4.26
C VAL A 46 -2.12 -3.12 5.40
N ALA A 47 -3.25 -3.78 5.64
CA ALA A 47 -3.29 -4.98 6.47
C ALA A 47 -3.02 -6.18 5.58
N HIS A 48 -1.94 -6.88 5.86
CA HIS A 48 -1.50 -8.03 5.08
C HIS A 48 -0.96 -9.14 5.97
N ASP A 49 -1.01 -10.37 5.47
CA ASP A 49 -0.40 -11.51 6.13
C ASP A 49 1.09 -11.56 5.81
N THR A 50 1.92 -11.35 6.83
CA THR A 50 3.39 -11.34 6.71
C THR A 50 3.95 -12.70 6.27
N GLU A 51 3.17 -13.78 6.42
CA GLU A 51 3.55 -15.12 5.94
C GLU A 51 3.33 -15.28 4.43
N THR A 52 2.42 -14.50 3.85
CA THR A 52 2.06 -14.59 2.42
C THR A 52 2.73 -13.49 1.60
N VAL A 53 2.71 -12.26 2.11
CA VAL A 53 3.28 -11.09 1.42
C VAL A 53 4.07 -10.24 2.42
N ALA A 54 5.29 -9.84 2.04
CA ALA A 54 6.10 -8.95 2.86
C ALA A 54 5.78 -7.49 2.55
N ALA A 55 6.03 -6.61 3.53
CA ALA A 55 5.92 -5.16 3.34
C ALA A 55 6.76 -4.65 2.15
N ASP A 56 7.97 -5.19 1.97
CA ASP A 56 8.83 -4.87 0.82
C ASP A 56 8.18 -5.20 -0.53
N THR A 57 7.46 -6.32 -0.62
CA THR A 57 6.75 -6.71 -1.84
C THR A 57 5.62 -5.72 -2.14
N LEU A 58 4.85 -5.33 -1.12
CA LEU A 58 3.81 -4.30 -1.25
C LEU A 58 4.41 -2.96 -1.72
N ALA A 59 5.52 -2.53 -1.12
CA ALA A 59 6.20 -1.30 -1.52
C ALA A 59 6.68 -1.34 -2.98
N ARG A 60 7.19 -2.49 -3.44
CA ARG A 60 7.57 -2.70 -4.84
C ARG A 60 6.37 -2.63 -5.76
N THR A 61 5.27 -3.30 -5.43
CA THR A 61 4.04 -3.23 -6.24
C THR A 61 3.52 -1.80 -6.36
N ILE A 62 3.53 -1.03 -5.27
CA ILE A 62 3.12 0.39 -5.30
C ILE A 62 4.08 1.20 -6.20
N THR A 63 5.37 0.90 -6.14
CA THR A 63 6.39 1.53 -7.01
C THR A 63 6.21 1.17 -8.49
N ASP A 64 5.90 -0.09 -8.80
CA ASP A 64 5.64 -0.58 -10.16
C ASP A 64 4.37 0.05 -10.77
N LEU A 65 3.40 0.42 -9.93
CA LEU A 65 2.23 1.20 -10.33
C LEU A 65 2.55 2.67 -10.64
N GLY A 66 3.78 3.12 -10.38
CA GLY A 66 4.26 4.48 -10.61
C GLY A 66 4.26 5.37 -9.37
N TYR A 67 4.06 4.81 -8.17
CA TYR A 67 4.05 5.57 -6.91
C TYR A 67 5.25 5.17 -6.04
N ALA A 68 6.31 5.99 -6.04
CA ALA A 68 7.47 5.69 -5.22
C ALA A 68 7.13 5.72 -3.72
N VAL A 69 7.32 4.59 -3.04
CA VAL A 69 7.26 4.51 -1.59
C VAL A 69 8.56 5.05 -1.01
N ARG A 70 8.49 6.08 -0.18
CA ARG A 70 9.66 6.70 0.47
C ARG A 70 10.06 5.97 1.75
N SER A 71 9.09 5.50 2.52
CA SER A 71 9.33 4.81 3.78
C SER A 71 8.11 4.00 4.18
N PHE A 72 8.29 2.92 4.92
CA PHE A 72 7.19 2.17 5.54
C PHE A 72 7.52 1.81 6.99
N ALA A 73 6.48 1.72 7.83
CA ALA A 73 6.57 1.42 9.26
C ALA A 73 5.39 0.58 9.71
#